data_AF-G6F1P3-F1
#
_entry.id   AF-G6F1P3-F1
#
_cell.length_a   1.000
_cell.length_b   1.000
_cell.length_c   1.000
_cell.angle_alpha   90.00
_cell.angle_beta   90.00
_cell.angle_gamma   90.00
#
_symmetry.space_group_name_H-M   'P 1'
#
loop_
_entity.id
_entity.type
_entity.pdbx_description
1 polymer ?
#
loop_
_entity_poly.entity_id
_entity_poly.type
_entity_poly.pdbx_seq_one_letter_code
_entity_poly.pdbx_strand_id
1 'polypeptide(L)'
;MFACTSLRIQDAYQRVYHGRTLEFLTDYPSYLTYYPTGFIFENLTLDGQPGLKYTAKYNILCITMPAFSLDDRSVIEGMNNAGLSFSANMYDISETVALKQEEYAQALPLIKIGNWALARFQSVDEVKQALLTQPMWSPTLPLLENSRSPLHFIFYDKKGQCIVVEYTKGKLCIYDNPTGVLTNGPEFSWHLTNMHNYTMLTNQDKSVSTELGGLSLQAPDLGNAMATLPSDDTSVGRFVRAVFYTSFALKAETADVALIELSHIMNKFDRPKNMTVGEQRKSEYTEWTSLSDLDRGYLFVRTYRDLNYTQYKLSDFEKDNQFYIQQLV
;
A
#
# COMPACT_ATOMS: atom_id res chain seq x y z
N MET A 1 1.60 -2.57 16.88
CA MET A 1 2.06 -3.06 15.56
C MET A 1 0.87 -2.96 14.63
N PHE A 2 1.08 -2.45 13.41
CA PHE A 2 0.05 -2.26 12.40
C PHE A 2 0.43 -3.10 11.19
N ALA A 3 -0.49 -3.88 10.65
CA ALA A 3 -0.30 -4.62 9.42
C ALA A 3 -0.87 -3.85 8.22
N CYS A 4 -0.25 -4.05 7.05
CA CYS A 4 -0.81 -3.61 5.77
C CYS A 4 -0.40 -4.60 4.69
N THR A 5 -1.25 -4.85 3.70
CA THR A 5 -0.86 -5.58 2.47
C THR A 5 -1.16 -4.71 1.27
N SER A 6 -0.16 -4.44 0.44
CA SER A 6 -0.30 -3.75 -0.84
C SER A 6 0.14 -4.70 -1.95
N LEU A 7 -0.65 -4.84 -3.01
CA LEU A 7 -0.29 -5.68 -4.15
C LEU A 7 -0.90 -5.14 -5.44
N ARG A 8 -0.39 -5.59 -6.59
CA ARG A 8 -1.05 -5.38 -7.89
C ARG A 8 -1.30 -6.68 -8.63
N ILE A 9 -2.29 -6.65 -9.50
CA ILE A 9 -2.43 -7.58 -10.60
C ILE A 9 -2.39 -6.83 -11.93
N GLN A 10 -2.19 -7.58 -13.01
CA GLN A 10 -2.25 -7.07 -14.37
C GLN A 10 -3.17 -7.94 -15.20
N ASP A 11 -3.98 -7.31 -16.03
CA ASP A 11 -4.88 -7.99 -16.95
C ASP A 11 -4.15 -8.49 -18.22
N ALA A 12 -4.89 -9.04 -19.18
CA ALA A 12 -4.32 -9.55 -20.44
C ALA A 12 -3.64 -8.45 -21.31
N TYR A 13 -3.91 -7.17 -21.02
CA TYR A 13 -3.38 -6.00 -21.73
C TYR A 13 -2.35 -5.22 -20.90
N GLN A 14 -1.88 -5.82 -19.80
CA GLN A 14 -0.90 -5.24 -18.88
C GLN A 14 -1.36 -3.97 -18.15
N ARG A 15 -2.66 -3.67 -18.13
CA ARG A 15 -3.22 -2.59 -17.31
C ARG A 15 -3.07 -2.96 -15.83
N VAL A 16 -2.79 -1.96 -15.00
CA VAL A 16 -2.44 -2.14 -13.59
C VAL A 16 -3.65 -1.90 -12.69
N TYR A 17 -3.91 -2.87 -11.83
CA TYR A 17 -4.92 -2.80 -10.77
C TYR A 17 -4.21 -3.07 -9.46
N HIS A 18 -4.30 -2.17 -8.49
CA HIS A 18 -3.65 -2.37 -7.20
C HIS A 18 -4.65 -2.35 -6.07
N GLY A 19 -4.42 -3.19 -5.07
CA GLY A 19 -5.24 -3.31 -3.87
C GLY A 19 -4.41 -3.12 -2.62
N ARG A 20 -5.03 -2.58 -1.59
CA ARG A 20 -4.41 -2.38 -0.29
C ARG A 20 -5.38 -2.70 0.83
N THR A 21 -4.92 -3.42 1.85
CA THR A 21 -5.57 -3.47 3.17
C THR A 21 -4.84 -2.60 4.18
N LEU A 22 -5.61 -1.97 5.07
CA LEU A 22 -5.09 -1.29 6.25
C LEU A 22 -5.57 -2.00 7.50
N GLU A 23 -4.64 -2.50 8.32
CA GLU A 23 -4.96 -3.06 9.62
C GLU A 23 -4.55 -2.15 10.77
N PHE A 24 -5.43 -2.02 11.77
CA PHE A 24 -5.22 -1.25 12.99
C PHE A 24 -5.84 -1.95 14.19
N LEU A 25 -5.44 -1.53 15.39
CA LEU A 25 -5.95 -2.06 16.66
C LEU A 25 -7.32 -1.47 17.06
N THR A 26 -7.66 -0.31 16.51
CA THR A 26 -8.87 0.47 16.80
C THR A 26 -9.12 1.41 15.64
N ASP A 27 -10.39 1.64 15.31
CA ASP A 27 -10.83 2.58 14.26
C ASP A 27 -9.98 3.87 14.27
N TYR A 28 -9.22 4.08 13.19
CA TYR A 28 -8.38 5.25 12.99
C TYR A 28 -8.98 6.14 11.90
N PRO A 29 -9.16 7.46 12.15
CA PRO A 29 -9.80 8.34 11.19
C PRO A 29 -9.13 8.29 9.81
N SER A 30 -9.88 7.85 8.82
CA SER A 30 -9.47 7.77 7.41
C SER A 30 -10.43 8.61 6.58
N TYR A 31 -9.91 9.32 5.58
CA TYR A 31 -10.70 10.25 4.77
C TYR A 31 -10.45 10.04 3.30
N LEU A 32 -11.51 9.92 2.51
CA LEU A 32 -11.44 10.12 1.07
C LEU A 32 -11.17 11.60 0.82
N THR A 33 -10.11 11.90 0.08
CA THR A 33 -9.68 13.26 -0.18
C THR A 33 -9.36 13.43 -1.66
N TYR A 34 -9.80 14.54 -2.22
CA TYR A 34 -9.40 14.98 -3.55
C TYR A 34 -8.66 16.31 -3.45
N TYR A 35 -7.48 16.37 -4.06
CA TYR A 35 -6.69 17.59 -4.21
C TYR A 35 -6.66 18.01 -5.69
N PRO A 36 -7.17 19.20 -6.04
CA PRO A 36 -7.13 19.70 -7.41
C PRO A 36 -5.72 20.15 -7.82
N THR A 37 -5.44 20.16 -9.12
CA THR A 37 -4.29 20.88 -9.68
C THR A 37 -4.31 22.33 -9.21
N GLY A 38 -3.15 22.84 -8.80
CA GLY A 38 -3.03 24.17 -8.18
C GLY A 38 -3.15 24.16 -6.66
N PHE A 39 -3.57 23.05 -6.03
CA PHE A 39 -3.55 22.92 -4.57
C PHE A 39 -2.14 23.11 -4.02
N ILE A 40 -2.01 23.91 -2.97
CA ILE A 40 -0.72 24.24 -2.36
C ILE A 40 -0.54 23.37 -1.12
N PHE A 41 0.49 22.53 -1.14
CA PHE A 41 0.95 21.81 0.05
C PHE A 41 2.02 22.64 0.75
N GLU A 42 1.80 22.91 2.03
CA GLU A 42 2.74 23.61 2.91
C GLU A 42 3.10 22.66 4.04
N ASN A 43 4.40 22.37 4.20
CA ASN A 43 4.90 21.53 5.29
C ASN A 43 5.51 22.41 6.38
N LEU A 44 5.68 21.84 7.57
CA LEU A 44 6.39 22.47 8.67
C LEU A 44 7.78 21.85 8.81
N THR A 45 8.74 22.64 9.28
CA THR A 45 10.07 22.20 9.73
C THR A 45 9.99 21.55 11.12
N LEU A 46 11.13 21.04 11.61
CA LEU A 46 11.24 20.44 12.96
C LEU A 46 10.78 21.38 14.09
N ASP A 47 11.03 22.67 13.95
CA ASP A 47 10.68 23.74 14.91
C ASP A 47 9.33 24.42 14.60
N GLY A 48 8.52 23.84 13.71
CA GLY A 48 7.18 24.33 13.38
C GLY A 48 7.16 25.59 12.50
N GLN A 49 8.29 25.97 11.90
CA GLN A 49 8.35 27.06 10.92
C GLN A 49 7.88 26.58 9.54
N PRO A 50 7.55 27.49 8.60
CA PRO A 50 7.26 27.13 7.22
C PRO A 50 8.43 26.35 6.59
N GLY A 51 8.13 25.14 6.11
CA GLY A 51 9.07 24.25 5.43
C GLY A 51 8.81 24.16 3.93
N LEU A 52 9.11 23.00 3.34
CA LEU A 52 8.97 22.77 1.91
C LEU A 52 7.52 23.03 1.44
N LYS A 53 7.37 23.93 0.46
CA LYS A 53 6.09 24.30 -0.16
C LYS A 53 6.09 23.91 -1.62
N TYR A 54 5.02 23.30 -2.10
CA TYR A 54 4.87 22.91 -3.50
C TYR A 54 3.41 22.90 -3.95
N THR A 55 3.21 23.11 -5.24
CA THR A 55 1.88 23.11 -5.87
C THR A 55 1.64 21.80 -6.62
N ALA A 56 0.43 21.26 -6.47
CA ALA A 56 -0.05 20.11 -7.22
C ALA A 56 -0.10 20.41 -8.72
N LYS A 57 0.61 19.62 -9.51
CA LYS A 57 0.56 19.62 -10.98
C LYS A 57 -0.57 18.72 -11.50
N TYR A 58 -0.97 17.74 -10.70
CA TYR A 58 -1.93 16.71 -11.05
C TYR A 58 -3.08 16.70 -10.04
N ASN A 59 -4.26 16.28 -10.51
CA ASN A 59 -5.39 16.00 -9.65
C ASN A 59 -5.12 14.68 -8.90
N ILE A 60 -5.43 14.64 -7.62
CA ILE A 60 -5.14 13.50 -6.75
C ILE A 60 -6.45 13.01 -6.13
N LEU A 61 -6.73 11.71 -6.22
CA LEU A 61 -7.80 11.05 -5.47
C LEU A 61 -7.15 10.02 -4.55
N CYS A 62 -7.40 10.13 -3.25
CA CYS A 62 -6.64 9.40 -2.25
C CYS A 62 -7.42 9.15 -0.96
N ILE A 63 -6.88 8.25 -0.14
CA ILE A 63 -7.21 8.11 1.27
C ILE A 63 -6.11 8.82 2.07
N THR A 64 -6.53 9.64 3.02
CA THR A 64 -5.63 10.37 3.91
C THR A 64 -5.92 10.04 5.36
N MET A 65 -4.89 10.11 6.19
CA MET A 65 -4.99 9.91 7.64
C MET A 65 -4.33 11.08 8.40
N PRO A 66 -4.87 11.48 9.55
CA PRO A 66 -4.20 12.36 10.49
C PRO A 66 -2.85 11.80 10.92
N ALA A 67 -1.83 12.66 11.06
CA ALA A 67 -0.51 12.24 11.57
C ALA A 67 0.01 13.13 12.70
N PHE A 68 -0.17 14.45 12.58
CA PHE A 68 0.27 15.43 13.59
C PHE A 68 -0.90 15.94 14.43
N SER A 69 -1.98 16.33 13.76
CA SER A 69 -3.25 16.77 14.33
C SER A 69 -4.39 16.22 13.48
N LEU A 70 -5.64 16.34 13.96
CA LEU A 70 -6.80 15.89 13.18
C LEU A 70 -6.96 16.67 11.86
N ASP A 71 -6.42 17.88 11.78
CA ASP A 71 -6.48 18.72 10.59
C ASP A 71 -5.30 18.50 9.63
N ASP A 72 -4.14 18.09 10.15
CA ASP A 72 -3.00 17.71 9.31
C ASP A 72 -3.11 16.25 8.88
N ARG A 73 -3.40 16.06 7.59
CA ARG A 73 -3.58 14.75 6.98
C ARG A 73 -2.48 14.45 5.98
N SER A 74 -2.12 13.18 5.88
CA SER A 74 -1.13 12.68 4.94
C SER A 74 -1.73 11.58 4.08
N VAL A 75 -1.38 11.56 2.80
CA VAL A 75 -1.78 10.51 1.88
C VAL A 75 -1.14 9.20 2.32
N ILE A 76 -1.94 8.15 2.43
CA ILE A 76 -1.49 6.79 2.77
C ILE A 76 -1.83 5.76 1.69
N GLU A 77 -2.72 6.13 0.76
CA GLU A 77 -3.17 5.34 -0.37
C GLU A 77 -3.76 6.30 -1.41
N GLY A 78 -3.49 6.11 -2.70
CA GLY A 78 -4.16 6.90 -3.73
C GLY A 78 -3.42 6.96 -5.05
N MET A 79 -3.93 7.80 -5.94
CA MET A 79 -3.41 7.98 -7.29
C MET A 79 -3.60 9.40 -7.80
N ASN A 80 -2.87 9.75 -8.84
CA ASN A 80 -3.09 10.98 -9.60
C ASN A 80 -3.60 10.71 -11.02
N ASN A 81 -4.11 11.76 -11.65
CA ASN A 81 -4.65 11.68 -13.01
C ASN A 81 -3.59 11.52 -14.12
N ALA A 82 -2.30 11.51 -13.78
CA ALA A 82 -1.22 11.26 -14.72
C ALA A 82 -0.87 9.77 -14.84
N GLY A 83 -1.26 8.96 -13.85
CA GLY A 83 -1.06 7.51 -13.83
C GLY A 83 -0.03 7.02 -12.83
N LEU A 84 0.25 7.78 -11.77
CA LEU A 84 1.05 7.35 -10.61
C LEU A 84 0.12 6.96 -9.46
N SER A 85 0.45 5.87 -8.78
CA SER A 85 -0.20 5.37 -7.56
C SER A 85 0.81 5.25 -6.42
N PHE A 86 0.32 5.34 -5.20
CA PHE A 86 1.08 5.29 -3.96
C PHE A 86 0.33 4.55 -2.86
N SER A 87 1.06 3.76 -2.07
CA SER A 87 0.60 3.20 -0.79
C SER A 87 1.72 3.29 0.27
N ALA A 88 1.34 3.49 1.54
CA ALA A 88 2.27 3.55 2.67
C ALA A 88 2.01 2.42 3.67
N ASN A 89 2.95 1.51 3.89
CA ASN A 89 2.77 0.41 4.86
C ASN A 89 3.63 0.65 6.10
N MET A 90 3.23 0.06 7.23
CA MET A 90 4.00 0.12 8.48
C MET A 90 5.37 -0.57 8.35
N TYR A 91 6.41 0.10 8.81
CA TYR A 91 7.80 -0.32 8.80
C TYR A 91 8.51 0.28 10.03
N ASP A 92 8.52 -0.49 11.12
CA ASP A 92 8.94 -0.05 12.45
C ASP A 92 10.44 0.25 12.58
N ILE A 93 11.27 -0.36 11.72
CA ILE A 93 12.70 -0.09 11.65
C ILE A 93 13.07 1.09 10.73
N SER A 94 12.07 1.87 10.28
CA SER A 94 12.30 3.08 9.48
C SER A 94 13.15 4.10 10.24
N GLU A 95 14.24 4.56 9.64
CA GLU A 95 15.17 5.49 10.26
C GLU A 95 15.81 6.43 9.23
N THR A 96 15.70 7.73 9.47
CA THR A 96 16.42 8.78 8.74
C THR A 96 17.54 9.36 9.61
N VAL A 97 18.59 9.91 8.98
CA VAL A 97 19.56 10.75 9.70
C VAL A 97 18.97 12.13 10.01
N ALA A 98 19.39 12.71 11.13
CA ALA A 98 19.06 14.10 11.44
C ALA A 98 19.73 15.03 10.41
N LEU A 99 18.97 16.03 9.95
CA LEU A 99 19.48 17.08 9.07
C LEU A 99 20.06 18.24 9.89
N LYS A 100 20.87 19.07 9.24
CA LYS A 100 21.25 20.38 9.78
C LYS A 100 20.04 21.32 9.79
N GLN A 101 20.03 22.30 10.69
CA GLN A 101 18.87 23.18 10.88
C GLN A 101 18.46 23.88 9.58
N GLU A 102 19.43 24.35 8.80
CA GLU A 102 19.24 25.04 7.53
C GLU A 102 18.65 24.15 6.40
N GLU A 103 18.75 22.82 6.52
CA GLU A 103 18.28 21.88 5.51
C GLU A 103 16.77 21.59 5.64
N TYR A 104 16.19 21.74 6.84
CA TYR A 104 14.78 21.42 7.08
C TYR A 104 13.81 22.26 6.23
N ALA A 105 14.18 23.49 5.87
CA ALA A 105 13.34 24.35 5.04
C ALA A 105 13.07 23.77 3.64
N GLN A 106 13.94 22.88 3.14
CA GLN A 106 13.79 22.19 1.87
C GLN A 106 13.49 20.70 2.03
N ALA A 107 13.48 20.19 3.27
CA ALA A 107 13.29 18.78 3.54
C ALA A 107 11.79 18.41 3.57
N LEU A 108 11.48 17.27 2.99
CA LEU A 108 10.14 16.71 2.98
C LEU A 108 9.98 15.77 4.19
N PRO A 109 8.95 15.96 5.04
CA PRO A 109 8.63 14.99 6.08
C PRO A 109 8.27 13.65 5.44
N LEU A 110 8.83 12.55 5.95
CA LEU A 110 8.69 11.23 5.33
C LEU A 110 7.22 10.79 5.18
N ILE A 111 6.38 11.10 6.17
CA ILE A 111 4.93 10.85 6.15
C ILE A 111 4.20 11.58 5.00
N LYS A 112 4.78 12.65 4.44
CA LYS A 112 4.21 13.48 3.36
C LYS A 112 4.67 13.06 1.97
N ILE A 113 5.43 11.97 1.84
CA ILE A 113 5.95 11.49 0.55
C ILE A 113 4.84 11.20 -0.47
N GLY A 114 3.70 10.66 -0.02
CA GLY A 114 2.54 10.41 -0.88
C GLY A 114 1.95 11.69 -1.45
N ASN A 115 1.74 12.71 -0.61
CA ASN A 115 1.29 14.04 -1.04
C ASN A 115 2.22 14.62 -2.11
N TRP A 116 3.52 14.62 -1.83
CA TRP A 116 4.53 15.19 -2.70
C TRP A 116 4.63 14.43 -4.02
N ALA A 117 4.70 13.11 -3.99
CA ALA A 117 4.91 12.31 -5.18
C ALA A 117 3.71 12.41 -6.13
N LEU A 118 2.49 12.20 -5.61
CA LEU A 118 1.26 12.30 -6.40
C LEU A 118 1.01 13.72 -6.92
N ALA A 119 1.44 14.75 -6.19
CA ALA A 119 1.34 16.15 -6.62
C ALA A 119 2.32 16.51 -7.74
N ARG A 120 3.46 15.83 -7.87
CA ARG A 120 4.61 16.34 -8.65
C ARG A 120 5.04 15.48 -9.83
N PHE A 121 4.76 14.18 -9.79
CA PHE A 121 5.30 13.22 -10.76
C PHE A 121 4.21 12.37 -11.41
N GLN A 122 4.48 11.89 -12.62
CA GLN A 122 3.55 11.05 -13.40
C GLN A 122 3.99 9.59 -13.52
N SER A 123 5.22 9.25 -13.12
CA SER A 123 5.78 7.91 -13.28
C SER A 123 6.67 7.51 -12.11
N VAL A 124 6.88 6.20 -11.98
CA VAL A 124 7.80 5.63 -10.99
C VAL A 124 9.24 6.12 -11.23
N ASP A 125 9.67 6.25 -12.48
CA ASP A 125 11.00 6.75 -12.82
C ASP A 125 11.23 8.19 -12.34
N GLU A 126 10.23 9.07 -12.50
CA GLU A 126 10.32 10.45 -12.02
C GLU A 126 10.43 10.51 -10.49
N VAL A 127 9.65 9.71 -9.78
CA VAL A 127 9.74 9.58 -8.31
C VAL A 127 11.13 9.09 -7.90
N LYS A 128 11.63 8.03 -8.55
CA LYS A 128 12.95 7.46 -8.30
C LYS A 128 14.06 8.49 -8.44
N GLN A 129 14.05 9.28 -9.53
CA GLN A 129 15.05 10.33 -9.74
C GLN A 129 14.94 11.47 -8.73
N ALA A 130 13.72 11.92 -8.42
CA ALA A 130 13.53 13.03 -7.51
C ALA A 130 13.97 12.70 -6.07
N LEU A 131 13.73 11.46 -5.62
CA LEU A 131 14.14 10.99 -4.29
C LEU A 131 15.65 10.98 -4.08
N LEU A 132 16.46 10.85 -5.14
CA LEU A 132 17.92 10.87 -5.03
C LEU A 132 18.48 12.21 -4.56
N THR A 133 17.72 13.30 -4.77
CA THR A 133 18.16 14.66 -4.46
C THR A 133 17.30 15.36 -3.43
N GLN A 134 16.11 14.84 -3.11
CA GLN A 134 15.18 15.45 -2.15
C GLN A 134 15.62 15.14 -0.72
N PRO A 135 15.97 16.14 0.11
CA PRO A 135 16.21 15.90 1.52
C PRO A 135 14.93 15.40 2.19
N MET A 136 15.05 14.33 2.97
CA MET A 136 13.95 13.70 3.70
C MET A 136 14.26 13.67 5.19
N TRP A 137 13.24 13.79 6.02
CA TRP A 137 13.41 13.67 7.47
C TRP A 137 12.19 13.00 8.10
N SER A 138 12.40 12.35 9.24
CA SER A 138 11.36 11.63 9.95
C SER A 138 10.88 12.41 11.20
N PRO A 139 9.74 13.11 11.14
CA PRO A 139 9.15 13.79 12.29
C PRO A 139 8.60 12.79 13.32
N THR A 140 8.54 13.21 14.58
CA THR A 140 7.72 12.53 15.60
C THR A 140 6.24 12.74 15.29
N LEU A 141 5.45 11.67 15.31
CA LEU A 141 4.02 11.68 14.96
C LEU A 141 3.17 11.42 16.22
N PRO A 142 2.60 12.46 16.86
CA PRO A 142 1.85 12.32 18.12
C PRO A 142 0.67 11.37 18.03
N LEU A 143 -0.04 11.36 16.91
CA LEU A 143 -1.22 10.50 16.71
C LEU A 143 -0.86 9.06 16.33
N LEU A 144 0.43 8.74 16.16
CA LEU A 144 0.94 7.40 15.92
C LEU A 144 1.91 7.00 17.02
N GLU A 145 1.46 7.12 18.28
CA GLU A 145 2.21 6.73 19.49
C GLU A 145 3.60 7.39 19.61
N ASN A 146 3.74 8.62 19.11
CA ASN A 146 5.02 9.35 19.05
C ASN A 146 6.12 8.61 18.25
N SER A 147 5.74 7.77 17.30
CA SER A 147 6.68 7.11 16.40
C SER A 147 7.34 8.11 15.43
N ARG A 148 8.54 7.79 14.96
CA ARG A 148 9.25 8.59 13.93
C ARG A 148 8.97 8.02 12.54
N SER A 149 7.83 8.43 11.96
CA SER A 149 7.35 8.04 10.62
C SER A 149 7.68 6.59 10.24
N PRO A 150 7.10 5.60 10.93
CA PRO A 150 7.48 4.19 10.82
C PRO A 150 6.84 3.56 9.58
N LEU A 151 7.17 4.07 8.40
CA LEU A 151 6.55 3.70 7.14
C LEU A 151 7.59 3.41 6.09
N HIS A 152 7.24 2.49 5.19
CA HIS A 152 7.84 2.33 3.88
C HIS A 152 6.77 2.41 2.80
N PHE A 153 7.20 2.61 1.56
CA PHE A 153 6.30 3.06 0.51
C PHE A 153 6.42 2.20 -0.72
N ILE A 154 5.29 1.97 -1.38
CA ILE A 154 5.25 1.35 -2.69
C ILE A 154 4.62 2.33 -3.68
N PHE A 155 5.21 2.42 -4.86
CA PHE A 155 4.69 3.18 -5.98
C PHE A 155 4.43 2.26 -7.14
N TYR A 156 3.35 2.53 -7.86
CA TYR A 156 3.04 1.89 -9.15
C TYR A 156 2.79 2.98 -10.18
N ASP A 157 3.08 2.70 -11.44
CA ASP A 157 2.54 3.52 -12.53
C ASP A 157 1.74 2.69 -13.53
N LYS A 158 0.97 3.38 -14.38
CA LYS A 158 0.12 2.76 -15.41
C LYS A 158 0.92 1.96 -16.46
N LYS A 159 2.24 2.11 -16.51
CA LYS A 159 3.13 1.32 -17.40
C LYS A 159 3.54 0.00 -16.76
N GLY A 160 3.18 -0.25 -15.51
CA GLY A 160 3.54 -1.46 -14.78
C GLY A 160 4.88 -1.38 -14.06
N GLN A 161 5.53 -0.21 -13.98
CA GLN A 161 6.70 -0.08 -13.12
C GLN A 161 6.27 -0.09 -11.65
N CYS A 162 7.14 -0.61 -10.77
CA CYS A 162 6.93 -0.59 -9.33
C CYS A 162 8.25 -0.42 -8.60
N ILE A 163 8.25 0.43 -7.58
CA ILE A 163 9.36 0.56 -6.65
C ILE A 163 8.89 0.48 -5.22
N VAL A 164 9.77 -0.01 -4.35
CA VAL A 164 9.67 0.13 -2.90
C VAL A 164 10.70 1.13 -2.42
N VAL A 165 10.30 2.04 -1.54
CA VAL A 165 11.14 3.07 -0.93
C VAL A 165 11.17 2.86 0.57
N GLU A 166 12.36 2.58 1.09
CA GLU A 166 12.64 2.37 2.51
C GLU A 166 13.72 3.34 2.98
N TYR A 167 13.61 3.78 4.24
CA TYR A 167 14.69 4.44 4.95
C TYR A 167 15.17 3.52 6.05
N THR A 168 16.31 2.86 5.87
CA THR A 168 16.80 1.83 6.79
C THR A 168 18.21 2.17 7.24
N LYS A 169 18.45 2.20 8.56
CA LYS A 169 19.76 2.55 9.15
C LYS A 169 20.26 3.92 8.66
N GLY A 170 19.34 4.89 8.55
CA GLY A 170 19.63 6.25 8.09
C GLY A 170 19.84 6.41 6.58
N LYS A 171 19.63 5.37 5.76
CA LYS A 171 19.88 5.39 4.31
C LYS A 171 18.60 5.22 3.51
N LEU A 172 18.49 5.99 2.42
CA LEU A 172 17.48 5.78 1.38
C LEU A 172 17.82 4.49 0.61
N CYS A 173 16.89 3.56 0.59
CA CYS A 173 16.90 2.36 -0.24
C CYS A 173 15.72 2.41 -1.21
N ILE A 174 16.00 2.39 -2.52
CA ILE A 174 14.98 2.29 -3.56
C ILE A 174 15.19 0.97 -4.29
N TYR A 175 14.17 0.11 -4.26
CA TYR A 175 14.21 -1.20 -4.92
C TYR A 175 13.23 -1.21 -6.09
N ASP A 176 13.68 -1.70 -7.24
CA ASP A 176 12.73 -2.12 -8.28
C ASP A 176 11.98 -3.35 -7.75
N ASN A 177 10.65 -3.35 -7.85
CA ASN A 177 9.80 -4.38 -7.27
C ASN A 177 9.13 -5.21 -8.38
N PRO A 178 9.72 -6.35 -8.77
CA PRO A 178 9.16 -7.20 -9.83
C PRO A 178 7.88 -7.91 -9.38
N THR A 179 7.69 -8.12 -8.08
CA THR A 179 6.50 -8.82 -7.55
C THR A 179 5.28 -7.90 -7.50
N GLY A 180 5.50 -6.59 -7.39
CA GLY A 180 4.43 -5.61 -7.19
C GLY A 180 3.71 -5.79 -5.86
N VAL A 181 4.38 -6.36 -4.86
CA VAL A 181 3.84 -6.64 -3.52
C VAL A 181 4.66 -5.90 -2.47
N LEU A 182 4.01 -5.37 -1.44
CA LEU A 182 4.63 -4.86 -0.22
C LEU A 182 3.75 -5.19 1.00
N THR A 183 4.35 -5.70 2.08
CA THR A 183 3.67 -5.90 3.35
C THR A 183 4.24 -4.98 4.42
N ASN A 184 4.99 -5.46 5.39
CA ASN A 184 5.61 -4.65 6.44
C ASN A 184 7.07 -5.09 6.61
N GLY A 185 7.71 -4.77 7.74
CA GLY A 185 9.04 -5.29 8.08
C GLY A 185 9.15 -6.82 7.94
N PRO A 186 10.35 -7.38 7.74
CA PRO A 186 11.66 -6.71 7.63
C PRO A 186 11.87 -6.00 6.27
N GLU A 187 13.10 -5.59 5.95
CA GLU A 187 13.47 -4.93 4.69
C GLU A 187 12.91 -5.66 3.45
N PHE A 188 12.49 -4.93 2.43
CA PHE A 188 11.99 -5.52 1.18
C PHE A 188 12.97 -6.49 0.50
N SER A 189 14.28 -6.20 0.51
CA SER A 189 15.29 -7.11 -0.04
C SER A 189 15.35 -8.45 0.70
N TRP A 190 15.02 -8.48 1.99
CA TRP A 190 14.93 -9.71 2.75
C TRP A 190 13.72 -10.53 2.30
N HIS A 191 12.57 -9.91 2.08
CA HIS A 191 11.39 -10.61 1.56
C HIS A 191 11.69 -11.27 0.21
N LEU A 192 12.39 -10.59 -0.69
CA LEU A 192 12.85 -11.17 -1.95
C LEU A 192 13.80 -12.36 -1.72
N THR A 193 14.74 -12.25 -0.79
CA THR A 193 15.66 -13.35 -0.45
C THR A 193 14.88 -14.56 0.12
N ASN A 194 13.88 -14.30 0.96
CA ASN A 194 13.05 -15.33 1.57
C ASN A 194 12.24 -16.12 0.53
N MET A 195 11.88 -15.52 -0.61
CA MET A 195 11.16 -16.23 -1.69
C MET A 195 11.92 -17.44 -2.25
N HIS A 196 13.25 -17.51 -2.09
CA HIS A 196 14.02 -18.70 -2.49
C HIS A 196 13.65 -19.96 -1.69
N ASN A 197 13.03 -19.82 -0.51
CA ASN A 197 12.50 -20.95 0.26
C ASN A 197 11.17 -21.49 -0.31
N TYR A 198 10.55 -20.80 -1.28
CA TYR A 198 9.19 -21.07 -1.77
C TYR A 198 9.15 -21.45 -3.25
N THR A 199 10.27 -21.95 -3.80
CA THR A 199 10.39 -22.35 -5.22
C THR A 199 9.45 -23.49 -5.62
N MET A 200 8.86 -24.19 -4.65
CA MET A 200 7.90 -25.27 -4.89
C MET A 200 6.46 -24.80 -5.13
N LEU A 201 6.15 -23.53 -4.90
CA LEU A 201 4.79 -23.00 -5.02
C LEU A 201 4.23 -23.18 -6.44
N THR A 202 3.00 -23.64 -6.53
CA THR A 202 2.28 -23.87 -7.79
C THR A 202 0.77 -23.74 -7.54
N ASN A 203 0.00 -23.38 -8.56
CA ASN A 203 -1.46 -23.44 -8.53
C ASN A 203 -2.02 -24.76 -9.09
N GLN A 204 -1.15 -25.74 -9.39
CA GLN A 204 -1.54 -27.06 -9.90
C GLN A 204 -1.47 -28.10 -8.79
N ASP A 205 -2.61 -28.76 -8.55
CA ASP A 205 -2.71 -29.82 -7.56
C ASP A 205 -1.81 -31.01 -7.91
N LYS A 206 -1.35 -31.69 -6.86
CA LYS A 206 -0.51 -32.88 -6.96
C LYS A 206 -1.19 -34.03 -6.23
N SER A 207 -0.95 -35.27 -6.65
CA SER A 207 -1.37 -36.47 -5.92
C SER A 207 -2.88 -36.52 -5.60
N VAL A 208 -3.72 -36.46 -6.63
CA VAL A 208 -5.19 -36.59 -6.51
C VAL A 208 -5.58 -37.94 -5.87
N SER A 209 -4.74 -38.96 -6.01
CA SER A 209 -4.83 -40.23 -5.30
C SER A 209 -3.44 -40.78 -4.97
N THR A 210 -3.30 -41.55 -3.89
CA THR A 210 -2.06 -42.23 -3.53
C THR A 210 -2.33 -43.52 -2.75
N GLU A 211 -1.39 -44.44 -2.79
CA GLU A 211 -1.33 -45.58 -1.87
C GLU A 211 -0.32 -45.27 -0.75
N LEU A 212 -0.75 -45.29 0.51
CA LEU A 212 0.14 -45.02 1.65
C LEU A 212 -0.16 -45.96 2.80
N GLY A 213 0.83 -46.74 3.24
CA GLY A 213 0.66 -47.67 4.37
C GLY A 213 -0.41 -48.76 4.15
N GLY A 214 -0.72 -49.09 2.90
CA GLY A 214 -1.80 -50.04 2.54
C GLY A 214 -3.19 -49.41 2.43
N LEU A 215 -3.30 -48.07 2.49
CA LEU A 215 -4.53 -47.33 2.26
C LEU A 215 -4.55 -46.71 0.86
N SER A 216 -5.62 -46.96 0.12
CA SER A 216 -6.00 -46.20 -1.07
C SER A 216 -6.64 -44.88 -0.68
N LEU A 217 -5.96 -43.76 -0.93
CA LEU A 217 -6.39 -42.42 -0.57
C LEU A 217 -6.74 -41.63 -1.83
N GLN A 218 -7.78 -40.81 -1.75
CA GLN A 218 -8.19 -39.88 -2.80
C GLN A 218 -8.52 -38.52 -2.17
N ALA A 219 -8.02 -37.45 -2.79
CA ALA A 219 -8.38 -36.10 -2.38
C ALA A 219 -9.88 -35.85 -2.64
N PRO A 220 -10.62 -35.27 -1.68
CA PRO A 220 -12.06 -35.04 -1.84
C PRO A 220 -12.38 -33.93 -2.84
N ASP A 221 -11.46 -32.99 -3.05
CA ASP A 221 -11.60 -31.81 -3.91
C ASP A 221 -10.22 -31.28 -4.36
N LEU A 222 -10.22 -30.11 -5.01
CA LEU A 222 -9.02 -29.40 -5.43
C LEU A 222 -8.50 -28.43 -4.35
N GLY A 223 -7.21 -28.09 -4.39
CA GLY A 223 -6.59 -27.04 -3.56
C GLY A 223 -5.33 -27.49 -2.83
N ASN A 224 -4.92 -28.76 -2.96
CA ASN A 224 -3.75 -29.28 -2.28
C ASN A 224 -2.42 -28.68 -2.78
N ALA A 225 -2.42 -28.00 -3.95
CA ALA A 225 -1.31 -27.20 -4.44
C ALA A 225 -0.89 -26.10 -3.45
N MET A 226 -1.85 -25.59 -2.67
CA MET A 226 -1.64 -24.49 -1.71
C MET A 226 -1.22 -25.00 -0.33
N ALA A 227 -1.03 -26.31 -0.12
CA ALA A 227 -0.75 -26.87 1.20
C ALA A 227 0.53 -26.32 1.86
N THR A 228 1.50 -25.85 1.07
CA THR A 228 2.75 -25.25 1.56
C THR A 228 2.71 -23.72 1.64
N LEU A 229 1.58 -23.11 1.27
CA LEU A 229 1.45 -21.66 1.32
C LEU A 229 1.27 -21.22 2.80
N PRO A 230 2.08 -20.28 3.31
CA PRO A 230 1.93 -19.81 4.69
C PRO A 230 0.52 -19.29 4.94
N SER A 231 -0.11 -19.74 6.02
CA SER A 231 -1.46 -19.32 6.41
C SER A 231 -1.49 -18.28 7.54
N ASP A 232 -0.34 -17.99 8.14
CA ASP A 232 -0.22 -17.02 9.23
C ASP A 232 -0.36 -15.57 8.73
N ASP A 233 -0.87 -14.68 9.56
CA ASP A 233 -1.03 -13.26 9.22
C ASP A 233 0.21 -12.41 9.47
N THR A 234 1.39 -13.01 9.63
CA THR A 234 2.62 -12.21 9.73
C THR A 234 2.91 -11.48 8.43
N SER A 235 3.71 -10.42 8.51
CA SER A 235 4.21 -9.70 7.33
C SER A 235 4.84 -10.63 6.30
N VAL A 236 5.63 -11.60 6.78
CA VAL A 236 6.35 -12.58 5.96
C VAL A 236 5.39 -13.55 5.29
N GLY A 237 4.46 -14.15 6.06
CA GLY A 237 3.46 -15.07 5.53
C GLY A 237 2.56 -14.41 4.48
N ARG A 238 2.09 -13.19 4.77
CA ARG A 238 1.29 -12.39 3.82
C ARG A 238 2.06 -12.02 2.57
N PHE A 239 3.36 -11.69 2.67
CA PHE A 239 4.15 -11.36 1.49
C PHE A 239 4.21 -12.56 0.53
N VAL A 240 4.54 -13.75 1.05
CA VAL A 240 4.59 -14.99 0.25
C VAL A 240 3.22 -15.30 -0.37
N ARG A 241 2.13 -15.17 0.41
CA ARG A 241 0.76 -15.31 -0.12
C ARG A 241 0.46 -14.32 -1.24
N ALA A 242 0.80 -13.05 -1.06
CA ALA A 242 0.52 -12.01 -2.04
C ALA A 242 1.31 -12.25 -3.34
N VAL A 243 2.58 -12.65 -3.25
CA VAL A 243 3.37 -13.03 -4.43
C VAL A 243 2.72 -14.23 -5.14
N PHE A 244 2.26 -15.23 -4.40
CA PHE A 244 1.53 -16.37 -4.98
C PHE A 244 0.26 -15.93 -5.73
N TYR A 245 -0.63 -15.19 -5.07
CA TYR A 245 -1.89 -14.75 -5.69
C TYR A 245 -1.66 -13.86 -6.90
N THR A 246 -0.71 -12.92 -6.85
CA THR A 246 -0.40 -12.03 -7.98
C THR A 246 0.24 -12.77 -9.15
N SER A 247 1.03 -13.82 -8.89
CA SER A 247 1.66 -14.64 -9.93
C SER A 247 0.65 -15.47 -10.72
N PHE A 248 -0.39 -15.97 -10.05
CA PHE A 248 -1.43 -16.83 -10.65
C PHE A 248 -2.77 -16.13 -10.87
N ALA A 249 -2.85 -14.81 -10.63
CA ALA A 249 -4.06 -14.03 -10.85
C ALA A 249 -4.57 -14.17 -12.28
N LEU A 250 -5.90 -14.23 -12.44
CA LEU A 250 -6.54 -14.26 -13.74
C LEU A 250 -6.08 -13.08 -14.61
N LYS A 251 -5.54 -13.39 -15.79
CA LYS A 251 -5.27 -12.39 -16.84
C LYS A 251 -6.58 -12.05 -17.54
N ALA A 252 -7.39 -11.25 -16.86
CA ALA A 252 -8.72 -10.88 -17.31
C ALA A 252 -8.69 -10.13 -18.67
N GLU A 253 -9.73 -10.30 -19.48
CA GLU A 253 -9.89 -9.59 -20.76
C GLU A 253 -10.54 -8.21 -20.60
N THR A 254 -11.13 -7.92 -19.44
CA THR A 254 -11.77 -6.63 -19.17
C THR A 254 -11.35 -6.10 -17.81
N ALA A 255 -11.37 -4.78 -17.69
CA ALA A 255 -11.00 -4.08 -16.46
C ALA A 255 -11.95 -4.39 -15.29
N ASP A 256 -13.24 -4.60 -15.59
CA ASP A 256 -14.23 -4.93 -14.56
C ASP A 256 -14.01 -6.35 -14.01
N VAL A 257 -13.68 -7.32 -14.87
CA VAL A 257 -13.31 -8.68 -14.43
C VAL A 257 -11.99 -8.65 -13.64
N ALA A 258 -11.01 -7.84 -14.06
CA ALA A 258 -9.76 -7.66 -13.31
C ALA A 258 -10.01 -7.10 -11.90
N LEU A 259 -10.87 -6.08 -11.76
CA LEU A 259 -11.22 -5.52 -10.45
C LEU A 259 -11.97 -6.53 -9.57
N ILE A 260 -12.87 -7.32 -10.14
CA ILE A 260 -13.57 -8.39 -9.41
C ILE A 260 -12.54 -9.42 -8.91
N GLU A 261 -11.63 -9.88 -9.76
CA GLU A 261 -10.57 -10.81 -9.37
C GLU A 261 -9.69 -10.23 -8.26
N LEU A 262 -9.26 -8.97 -8.41
CA LEU A 262 -8.49 -8.27 -7.39
C LEU A 262 -9.25 -8.24 -6.07
N SER A 263 -10.57 -7.99 -6.08
CA SER A 263 -11.38 -7.99 -4.86
C SER A 263 -11.39 -9.36 -4.16
N HIS A 264 -11.42 -10.46 -4.92
CA HIS A 264 -11.33 -11.81 -4.38
C HIS A 264 -9.96 -12.10 -3.78
N ILE A 265 -8.88 -11.66 -4.43
CA ILE A 265 -7.51 -11.75 -3.91
C ILE A 265 -7.39 -10.95 -2.62
N MET A 266 -7.89 -9.71 -2.58
CA MET A 266 -7.81 -8.86 -1.39
C MET A 266 -8.61 -9.42 -0.21
N ASN A 267 -9.71 -10.15 -0.44
CA ASN A 267 -10.41 -10.87 0.63
C ASN A 267 -9.54 -11.95 1.32
N LYS A 268 -8.42 -12.37 0.71
CA LYS A 268 -7.46 -13.30 1.34
C LYS A 268 -6.50 -12.62 2.32
N PHE A 269 -6.59 -11.29 2.43
CA PHE A 269 -5.82 -10.45 3.35
C PHE A 269 -6.73 -9.67 4.30
N ASP A 270 -8.04 -9.87 4.21
CA ASP A 270 -9.04 -9.30 5.12
C ASP A 270 -8.96 -9.99 6.48
N ARG A 271 -8.71 -9.22 7.55
CA ARG A 271 -8.57 -9.72 8.90
C ARG A 271 -9.81 -9.45 9.74
N PRO A 272 -10.54 -10.48 10.17
CA PRO A 272 -11.66 -10.32 11.08
C PRO A 272 -11.19 -9.93 12.49
N LYS A 273 -12.04 -9.19 13.21
CA LYS A 273 -11.83 -8.93 14.64
C LYS A 273 -11.71 -10.23 15.43
N ASN A 274 -10.86 -10.22 16.44
CA ASN A 274 -10.46 -11.31 17.35
C ASN A 274 -9.59 -12.41 16.76
N MET A 275 -9.26 -12.40 15.47
CA MET A 275 -8.41 -13.44 14.86
C MET A 275 -6.91 -13.18 15.07
N THR A 276 -6.50 -11.91 15.14
CA THR A 276 -5.13 -11.50 15.48
C THR A 276 -5.18 -10.61 16.71
N VAL A 277 -4.75 -11.14 17.86
CA VAL A 277 -4.78 -10.42 19.13
C VAL A 277 -3.36 -10.14 19.59
N GLY A 278 -3.01 -8.86 19.70
CA GLY A 278 -1.72 -8.41 20.20
C GLY A 278 -1.69 -8.30 21.72
N GLU A 279 -0.66 -7.60 22.21
CA GLU A 279 -0.54 -7.25 23.62
C GLU A 279 -1.77 -6.46 24.12
N GLN A 280 -2.04 -6.54 25.43
CA GLN A 280 -3.21 -5.92 26.06
C GLN A 280 -4.57 -6.41 25.52
N ARG A 281 -4.60 -7.55 24.82
CA ARG A 281 -5.81 -8.18 24.26
C ARG A 281 -6.54 -7.33 23.21
N LYS A 282 -5.83 -6.42 22.53
CA LYS A 282 -6.38 -5.64 21.41
C LYS A 282 -6.34 -6.46 20.13
N SER A 283 -7.45 -6.51 19.41
CA SER A 283 -7.51 -7.14 18.10
C SER A 283 -7.00 -6.19 17.04
N GLU A 284 -6.05 -6.66 16.24
CA GLU A 284 -5.75 -6.06 14.94
C GLU A 284 -6.77 -6.60 13.92
N TYR A 285 -7.33 -5.74 13.08
CA TYR A 285 -8.30 -6.10 12.04
C TYR A 285 -8.18 -5.16 10.84
N THR A 286 -8.67 -5.58 9.68
CA THR A 286 -8.68 -4.74 8.47
C THR A 286 -9.75 -3.67 8.59
N GLU A 287 -9.37 -2.40 8.76
CA GLU A 287 -10.31 -1.29 8.86
C GLU A 287 -10.98 -0.95 7.53
N TRP A 288 -10.20 -1.02 6.45
CA TRP A 288 -10.70 -0.89 5.10
C TRP A 288 -9.79 -1.58 4.11
N THR A 289 -10.37 -1.92 2.97
CA THR A 289 -9.67 -2.37 1.77
C THR A 289 -9.93 -1.38 0.64
N SER A 290 -8.87 -0.98 -0.07
CA SER A 290 -8.98 -0.20 -1.30
C SER A 290 -8.61 -1.04 -2.52
N LEU A 291 -9.25 -0.75 -3.64
CA LEU A 291 -8.87 -1.25 -4.97
C LEU A 291 -8.77 -0.04 -5.90
N SER A 292 -7.81 -0.03 -6.81
CA SER A 292 -7.71 1.01 -7.82
C SER A 292 -7.55 0.46 -9.22
N ASP A 293 -8.14 1.17 -10.18
CA ASP A 293 -7.91 1.02 -11.60
C ASP A 293 -7.18 2.27 -12.09
N LEU A 294 -5.89 2.11 -12.36
CA LEU A 294 -5.00 3.24 -12.59
C LEU A 294 -5.17 3.84 -14.00
N ASP A 295 -5.73 3.07 -14.93
CA ASP A 295 -5.97 3.49 -16.31
C ASP A 295 -7.28 4.30 -16.39
N ARG A 296 -8.34 3.82 -15.73
CA ARG A 296 -9.65 4.48 -15.74
C ARG A 296 -9.86 5.49 -14.60
N GLY A 297 -8.95 5.57 -13.64
CA GLY A 297 -9.00 6.49 -12.51
C GLY A 297 -10.11 6.17 -11.52
N TYR A 298 -10.35 4.88 -11.24
CA TYR A 298 -11.29 4.45 -10.19
C TYR A 298 -10.59 4.09 -8.89
N LEU A 299 -11.15 4.54 -7.77
CA LEU A 299 -10.80 4.11 -6.41
C LEU A 299 -12.04 3.49 -5.78
N PHE A 300 -11.93 2.26 -5.33
CA PHE A 300 -12.97 1.54 -4.60
C PHE A 300 -12.53 1.42 -3.15
N VAL A 301 -13.44 1.63 -2.20
CA VAL A 301 -13.16 1.47 -0.77
C VAL A 301 -14.28 0.68 -0.12
N ARG A 302 -13.92 -0.36 0.64
CA ARG A 302 -14.84 -1.09 1.54
C ARG A 302 -14.30 -0.98 2.95
N THR A 303 -15.03 -0.35 3.85
CA THR A 303 -14.68 -0.33 5.28
C THR A 303 -15.11 -1.63 5.96
N TYR A 304 -14.59 -1.91 7.16
CA TYR A 304 -15.01 -3.06 7.97
C TYR A 304 -16.52 -3.08 8.26
N ARG A 305 -17.18 -1.91 8.19
CA ARG A 305 -18.61 -1.76 8.47
C ARG A 305 -19.48 -1.98 7.22
N ASP A 306 -18.87 -2.10 6.05
CA ASP A 306 -19.58 -2.19 4.77
C ASP A 306 -19.47 -3.58 4.16
N LEU A 307 -20.57 -4.08 3.62
CA LEU A 307 -20.57 -5.33 2.84
C LEU A 307 -20.03 -5.13 1.42
N ASN A 308 -20.18 -3.93 0.86
CA ASN A 308 -19.88 -3.61 -0.55
C ASN A 308 -18.81 -2.52 -0.67
N TYR A 309 -18.07 -2.55 -1.78
CA TYR A 309 -17.18 -1.45 -2.14
C TYR A 309 -17.98 -0.24 -2.61
N THR A 310 -17.65 0.94 -2.08
CA THR A 310 -18.06 2.21 -2.64
C THR A 310 -17.08 2.63 -3.72
N GLN A 311 -17.59 3.00 -4.90
CA GLN A 311 -16.79 3.41 -6.04
C GLN A 311 -16.67 4.94 -6.11
N TYR A 312 -15.47 5.43 -6.33
CA TYR A 312 -15.14 6.82 -6.61
C TYR A 312 -14.37 6.92 -7.92
N LYS A 313 -14.73 7.87 -8.78
CA LYS A 313 -14.05 8.11 -10.04
C LYS A 313 -13.39 9.47 -10.02
N LEU A 314 -12.09 9.53 -10.30
CA LEU A 314 -11.31 10.76 -10.26
C LEU A 314 -11.94 11.86 -11.12
N SER A 315 -12.39 11.53 -12.33
CA SER A 315 -12.99 12.48 -13.27
C SER A 315 -14.31 13.12 -12.79
N ASP A 316 -14.97 12.55 -11.79
CA ASP A 316 -16.17 13.16 -11.22
C ASP A 316 -15.81 14.36 -10.33
N PHE A 317 -14.66 14.33 -9.66
CA PHE A 317 -14.14 15.44 -8.86
C PHE A 317 -13.47 16.52 -9.73
N GLU A 318 -12.91 16.14 -10.88
CA GLU A 318 -12.28 17.09 -11.83
C GLU A 318 -13.28 18.09 -12.42
N LYS A 319 -14.57 17.76 -12.45
CA LYS A 319 -15.64 18.65 -12.94
C LYS A 319 -15.79 19.89 -12.08
N ASP A 320 -15.73 19.72 -10.76
CA ASP A 320 -15.81 20.81 -9.80
C ASP A 320 -14.43 21.46 -9.58
N ASN A 321 -13.36 20.66 -9.68
CA ASN A 321 -11.97 21.05 -9.47
C ASN A 321 -11.74 21.80 -8.15
N GLN A 322 -12.45 21.39 -7.11
CA GLN A 322 -12.34 21.94 -5.75
C GLN A 322 -11.80 20.87 -4.82
N PHE A 323 -11.09 21.31 -3.77
CA PHE A 323 -10.71 20.42 -2.69
C PHE A 323 -11.96 19.74 -2.10
N TYR A 324 -11.91 18.43 -1.93
CA TYR A 324 -12.99 17.64 -1.37
C TYR A 324 -12.44 16.70 -0.30
N ILE A 325 -13.22 16.51 0.77
CA ILE A 325 -12.90 15.58 1.85
C ILE A 325 -14.18 14.94 2.40
N GLN A 326 -14.11 13.65 2.67
CA GLN A 326 -15.19 12.86 3.28
C GLN A 326 -14.59 11.83 4.24
N GLN A 327 -15.09 11.77 5.47
CA GLN A 327 -14.68 10.75 6.42
C GLN A 327 -15.19 9.36 6.01
N LEU A 328 -14.32 8.36 6.11
CA LEU A 328 -14.60 6.95 5.80
C LEU A 328 -14.78 6.11 7.07
N VAL A 329 -13.86 6.25 8.04
CA VAL A 329 -13.84 5.50 9.30
C VAL A 329 -14.09 6.41 10.49
#